data_AF-A0A4P9YW88-F1
#
_entry.id   AF-A0A4P9YW88-F1
#
_cell.length_a   1.000
_cell.length_b   1.000
_cell.length_c   1.000
_cell.angle_alpha   90.00
_cell.angle_beta   90.00
_cell.angle_gamma   90.00
#
_symmetry.space_group_name_H-M   'P 1'
#
loop_
_entity.id
_entity.type
_entity.pdbx_description
1 polymer ?
#
loop_
_entity_poly.entity_id
_entity_poly.type
_entity_poly.pdbx_seq_one_letter_code
_entity_poly.pdbx_strand_id
1 'polypeptide(L)'
;RPKKPPHELLSESEKKANHIASEQKRRQNIRVGFASLTEMIPTLSQCSRSEALILQKSVEYIRQLIRRRRDMALRIHELHRQLGDPPVELPGDNEDF
;
A
#
# COMPACT_ATOMS: atom_id res chain seq x y z
N ARG A 1 -12.68 51.07 -17.00
CA ARG A 1 -12.87 49.93 -16.07
C ARG A 1 -11.51 49.62 -15.42
N PRO A 2 -11.27 49.92 -14.14
CA PRO A 2 -9.94 49.78 -13.57
C PRO A 2 -9.61 48.29 -13.38
N LYS A 3 -8.41 47.89 -13.80
CA LYS A 3 -7.87 46.53 -13.63
C LYS A 3 -7.36 46.39 -12.19
N LYS A 4 -7.87 45.40 -11.46
CA LYS A 4 -7.44 45.10 -10.08
C LYS A 4 -5.95 44.71 -10.07
N PRO A 5 -5.15 45.18 -9.09
CA PRO A 5 -3.74 44.79 -8.97
C PRO A 5 -3.63 43.32 -8.54
N PRO A 6 -2.49 42.65 -8.80
CA PRO A 6 -2.25 41.25 -8.44
C PRO A 6 -1.97 41.16 -6.93
N HIS A 7 -3.01 41.39 -6.13
CA HIS A 7 -2.95 41.17 -4.70
C HIS A 7 -3.18 39.69 -4.42
N GLU A 8 -2.36 39.11 -3.54
CA GLU A 8 -2.40 37.71 -3.12
C GLU A 8 -3.82 37.14 -3.06
N LEU A 9 -4.05 36.07 -3.83
CA LEU A 9 -5.37 35.47 -4.10
C LEU A 9 -6.09 34.93 -2.86
N LEU A 10 -5.41 34.89 -1.70
CA LEU A 10 -5.91 34.35 -0.45
C LEU A 10 -5.46 35.27 0.69
N SER A 11 -6.39 35.69 1.54
CA SER A 11 -6.07 36.33 2.81
C SER A 11 -5.32 35.37 3.75
N GLU A 12 -4.61 35.91 4.75
CA GLU A 12 -3.90 35.10 5.74
C GLU A 12 -4.84 34.14 6.51
N SER A 13 -6.09 34.54 6.75
CA SER A 13 -7.10 33.66 7.34
C SER A 13 -7.49 32.52 6.39
N GLU A 14 -7.66 32.79 5.09
CA GLU A 14 -7.94 31.77 4.07
C GLU A 14 -6.76 30.81 3.87
N LYS A 15 -5.51 31.32 3.86
CA LYS A 15 -4.31 30.48 3.82
C LYS A 15 -4.26 29.54 5.02
N LYS A 16 -4.52 30.05 6.23
CA LYS A 16 -4.55 29.26 7.46
C LYS A 16 -5.66 28.20 7.44
N ALA A 17 -6.86 28.57 6.99
CA ALA A 17 -7.99 27.64 6.87
C ALA A 17 -7.69 26.52 5.86
N ASN A 18 -7.15 26.86 4.68
CA ASN A 18 -6.76 25.89 3.66
C ASN A 18 -5.65 24.96 4.16
N HIS A 19 -4.66 25.47 4.88
CA HIS A 19 -3.61 24.64 5.47
C HIS A 19 -4.19 23.61 6.45
N ILE A 20 -5.08 24.03 7.36
CA ILE A 20 -5.74 23.12 8.31
C ILE A 20 -6.56 22.06 7.57
N ALA A 21 -7.36 22.47 6.58
CA ALA A 21 -8.19 21.54 5.80
C ALA A 21 -7.33 20.54 5.01
N SER A 22 -6.24 21.00 4.38
CA SER A 22 -5.30 20.14 3.65
C SER A 22 -4.66 19.10 4.57
N GLU A 23 -4.21 19.50 5.76
CA GLU A 23 -3.59 18.57 6.71
C GLU A 23 -4.62 17.60 7.32
N GLN A 24 -5.85 18.04 7.58
CA GLN A 24 -6.94 17.14 7.99
C GLN A 24 -7.21 16.07 6.92
N LYS A 25 -7.30 16.47 5.65
CA LYS A 25 -7.47 15.54 4.53
C LYS A 25 -6.29 14.59 4.41
N ARG A 26 -5.06 15.08 4.52
CA ARG A 26 -3.84 14.25 4.52
C ARG A 26 -3.88 13.20 5.64
N ARG A 27 -4.21 13.60 6.87
CA ARG A 27 -4.33 12.68 8.03
C ARG A 27 -5.47 11.69 7.88
N GLN A 28 -6.59 12.09 7.27
CA GLN A 28 -7.69 11.18 6.98
C GLN A 28 -7.25 10.11 5.98
N ASN A 29 -6.57 10.50 4.90
CA ASN A 29 -6.07 9.56 3.90
C ASN A 29 -5.10 8.54 4.51
N ILE A 30 -4.20 8.98 5.39
CA ILE A 30 -3.28 8.09 6.11
C ILE A 30 -4.06 7.08 6.96
N ARG A 31 -5.05 7.54 7.75
CA ARG A 31 -5.88 6.66 8.58
C ARG A 31 -6.66 5.64 7.76
N VAL A 32 -7.21 6.04 6.61
CA VAL A 32 -7.89 5.12 5.69
C VAL A 32 -6.90 4.06 5.17
N GLY A 33 -5.68 4.45 4.80
CA GLY A 33 -4.64 3.50 4.39
C GLY A 33 -4.31 2.47 5.48
N PHE A 34 -4.19 2.89 6.75
CA PHE A 34 -3.98 1.96 7.87
C PHE A 34 -5.17 1.02 8.12
N ALA A 35 -6.40 1.51 7.93
CA ALA A 35 -7.59 0.67 8.03
C ALA A 35 -7.58 -0.42 6.94
N SER A 36 -7.30 -0.05 5.69
CA SER A 36 -7.18 -1.02 4.59
C SER A 36 -6.06 -2.04 4.81
N LEU A 37 -4.91 -1.64 5.37
CA LEU A 37 -3.84 -2.57 5.74
C LEU A 37 -4.31 -3.59 6.79
N THR A 38 -5.08 -3.14 7.78
CA THR A 38 -5.60 -4.00 8.85
C THR A 38 -6.58 -5.04 8.30
N GLU A 39 -7.40 -4.67 7.32
CA GLU A 39 -8.35 -5.58 6.66
C GLU A 39 -7.65 -6.60 5.75
N MET A 40 -6.61 -6.19 5.02
CA MET A 40 -5.90 -7.08 4.09
C MET A 40 -4.99 -8.09 4.78
N ILE A 41 -4.50 -7.79 5.99
CA ILE A 41 -3.52 -8.61 6.70
C ILE A 41 -4.23 -9.49 7.73
N PRO A 42 -4.32 -10.82 7.53
CA PRO A 42 -5.11 -11.70 8.39
C PRO A 42 -4.67 -11.65 9.87
N THR A 43 -3.38 -11.44 10.12
CA THR A 43 -2.79 -11.38 11.46
C THR A 43 -3.15 -10.11 12.25
N LEU A 44 -3.72 -9.10 11.59
CA LEU A 44 -4.11 -7.83 12.22
C LEU A 44 -5.62 -7.71 12.47
N SER A 45 -6.42 -8.63 11.92
CA SER A 45 -7.90 -8.59 11.95
C SER A 45 -8.52 -8.57 13.36
N GLN A 46 -7.80 -9.01 14.40
CA GLN A 46 -8.31 -9.12 15.77
C GLN A 46 -7.56 -8.27 16.80
N CYS A 47 -6.48 -7.58 16.41
CA CYS A 47 -5.60 -6.93 17.37
C CYS A 47 -4.75 -5.83 16.72
N SER A 48 -5.31 -4.64 16.47
CA SER A 48 -4.51 -3.50 16.00
C SER A 48 -4.73 -2.28 16.90
N ARG A 49 -3.66 -1.89 17.61
CA ARG A 49 -3.65 -0.66 18.43
C ARG A 49 -2.53 0.32 18.04
N SER A 50 -1.44 -0.13 17.41
CA SER A 50 -0.29 0.74 17.06
C SER A 50 0.07 0.72 15.57
N GLU A 51 0.31 1.91 15.01
CA GLU A 51 0.71 2.11 13.61
C GLU A 51 2.04 1.38 13.28
N ALA A 52 3.00 1.40 14.21
CA ALA A 52 4.27 0.70 14.04
C ALA A 52 4.11 -0.82 13.88
N LEU A 53 3.21 -1.44 14.65
CA LEU A 53 2.95 -2.87 14.56
C LEU A 53 2.26 -3.23 13.25
N ILE A 54 1.32 -2.39 12.79
CA ILE A 54 0.67 -2.57 11.49
C ILE A 54 1.72 -2.61 10.39
N LEU A 55 2.62 -1.61 10.33
CA LEU A 55 3.69 -1.57 9.33
C LEU A 55 4.61 -2.80 9.40
N GLN A 56 5.02 -3.21 10.60
CA GLN A 56 5.88 -4.38 10.78
C GLN A 56 5.20 -5.66 10.26
N LYS A 57 3.91 -5.86 10.59
CA LYS A 57 3.14 -7.01 10.12
C LYS A 57 2.86 -6.95 8.63
N SER A 58 2.70 -5.77 8.04
CA SER A 58 2.62 -5.60 6.59
C SER A 58 3.88 -6.13 5.89
N VAL A 59 5.07 -5.75 6.36
CA VAL A 59 6.33 -6.23 5.77
C VAL A 59 6.48 -7.74 5.94
N GLU A 60 6.14 -8.28 7.12
CA GLU A 60 6.17 -9.73 7.36
C GLU A 60 5.22 -10.46 6.40
N TYR A 61 4.01 -9.95 6.20
CA TYR A 61 3.02 -10.56 5.32
C TYR A 61 3.45 -10.52 3.85
N ILE A 62 4.02 -9.41 3.37
CA ILE A 62 4.57 -9.33 2.00
C ILE A 62 5.64 -10.42 1.79
N ARG A 63 6.56 -10.59 2.74
CA ARG A 63 7.58 -11.65 2.66
C ARG A 63 6.96 -13.04 2.63
N GLN A 64 5.91 -13.28 3.41
CA GLN A 64 5.17 -14.55 3.38
C GLN A 64 4.48 -14.78 2.03
N LEU A 65 3.87 -13.76 1.44
CA LEU A 65 3.23 -13.86 0.12
C LEU A 65 4.24 -14.18 -0.98
N ILE A 66 5.41 -13.54 -0.96
CA ILE A 66 6.50 -13.84 -1.92
C ILE A 66 6.95 -15.29 -1.79
N ARG A 67 7.15 -15.79 -0.56
CA ARG A 67 7.49 -17.20 -0.32
C ARG A 67 6.42 -18.14 -0.85
N ARG A 68 5.14 -17.88 -0.52
CA ARG A 68 4.01 -18.69 -1.01
C ARG A 68 3.93 -18.70 -2.54
N ARG A 69 4.14 -17.55 -3.20
CA ARG A 69 4.19 -17.46 -4.66
C ARG A 69 5.29 -18.38 -5.23
N ARG A 70 6.49 -18.36 -4.64
CA ARG A 70 7.60 -19.25 -5.04
C ARG A 70 7.27 -20.72 -4.83
N ASP A 71 6.74 -21.08 -3.66
CA ASP A 71 6.39 -22.47 -3.34
C ASP A 71 5.31 -23.01 -4.31
N MET A 72 4.29 -22.21 -4.62
CA MET A 72 3.28 -22.55 -5.61
C MET A 72 3.87 -22.70 -7.01
N ALA A 73 4.77 -21.79 -7.40
CA ALA A 73 5.45 -21.84 -8.68
C ALA A 73 6.28 -23.13 -8.84
N LEU A 74 7.05 -23.51 -7.80
CA LEU A 74 7.77 -24.78 -7.77
C LEU A 74 6.82 -25.99 -7.83
N ARG A 75 5.69 -25.92 -7.14
CA ARG A 75 4.69 -27.00 -7.19
C ARG A 75 4.08 -27.16 -8.58
N ILE A 76 3.77 -26.07 -9.26
CA ILE A 76 3.27 -26.06 -10.64
C ILE A 76 4.31 -26.69 -11.56
N HIS A 77 5.57 -26.28 -11.45
CA HIS A 77 6.66 -26.84 -12.26
C HIS A 77 6.80 -28.36 -12.08
N GLU A 78 6.77 -28.86 -10.84
CA GLU A 78 6.85 -30.28 -10.57
C GLU A 78 5.64 -31.07 -11.13
N LEU A 79 4.43 -30.50 -11.03
CA LEU A 79 3.24 -31.13 -11.59
C LEU A 79 3.28 -31.19 -13.13
N HIS A 80 3.73 -30.14 -13.80
CA HIS A 80 3.92 -30.17 -15.25
C HIS A 80 4.98 -31.21 -15.66
N ARG A 81 6.08 -31.32 -14.92
CA ARG A 81 7.10 -32.34 -15.14
C ARG A 81 6.52 -33.76 -15.04
N GLN A 82 5.60 -34.00 -14.10
CA GLN A 82 4.92 -35.29 -13.94
C GLN A 82 3.92 -35.58 -15.07
N LEU A 83 3.29 -34.54 -15.63
CA LEU A 83 2.36 -34.66 -16.75
C LEU A 83 3.05 -34.78 -18.12
N GLY A 84 4.35 -34.44 -18.21
CA GLY A 84 5.09 -34.40 -19.48
C GLY A 84 4.85 -33.12 -20.29
N ASP A 85 4.28 -32.09 -19.66
CA ASP A 85 4.00 -30.80 -20.28
C ASP A 85 5.28 -29.95 -20.42
N PRO A 86 5.35 -29.06 -21.42
CA PRO A 86 6.49 -28.16 -21.58
C PRO A 86 6.65 -27.25 -20.35
N PRO A 87 7.88 -26.81 -20.03
CA PRO A 87 8.14 -25.96 -18.86
C PRO A 87 7.34 -24.66 -18.96
N VAL A 88 6.57 -24.35 -17.93
CA VAL A 88 5.91 -23.05 -17.82
C VAL A 88 6.93 -22.00 -17.42
N GLU A 89 7.08 -20.97 -18.25
CA GLU A 89 7.86 -19.79 -17.91
C GLU A 89 7.18 -19.09 -16.73
N LEU A 90 7.73 -19.29 -15.55
CA LEU A 90 7.33 -18.57 -14.36
C LEU A 90 7.97 -17.18 -14.41
N PRO A 91 7.23 -16.10 -14.10
CA PRO A 91 7.82 -14.77 -14.02
C PRO A 91 9.01 -14.81 -13.06
N GLY A 92 10.20 -14.55 -13.60
CA GLY A 92 11.47 -14.69 -12.91
C GLY A 92 11.52 -13.82 -11.65
N ASP A 93 12.30 -14.26 -10.66
CA ASP A 93 12.51 -13.61 -9.36
C ASP A 93 13.06 -12.17 -9.41
N ASN A 94 13.14 -11.52 -10.58
CA ASN A 94 13.58 -10.13 -10.78
C ASN A 94 12.48 -9.10 -10.46
N GLU A 95 11.73 -9.30 -9.39
CA GLU A 95 10.96 -8.22 -8.77
C GLU A 95 11.56 -7.97 -7.38
N ASP A 96 12.78 -7.44 -7.40
CA ASP A 96 13.45 -6.88 -6.22
C ASP A 96 12.61 -5.71 -5.68
N PHE A 97 12.11 -5.89 -4.45
CA PHE A 97 11.76 -4.79 -3.55
C PHE A 97 12.95 -4.49 -2.64
#